data_AF-A0A6A2WBA7-F1
#
_entry.id   AF-A0A6A2WBA7-F1
#
_cell.length_a   1.000
_cell.length_b   1.000
_cell.length_c   1.000
_cell.angle_alpha   90.00
_cell.angle_beta   90.00
_cell.angle_gamma   90.00
#
_symmetry.space_group_name_H-M   'P 1'
#
loop_
_entity.id
_entity.type
_entity.pdbx_description
1 polymer ?
#
loop_
_entity_poly.entity_id
_entity_poly.type
_entity_poly.pdbx_seq_one_letter_code
_entity_poly.pdbx_strand_id
1 'polypeptide(L)'
;MRLHIKHCDKELKKPVMFTEYGLSDQNRDYQPTQGELFYRTILNIIYKSAKKGSGAGALVWQYFVEGMAEYSDEFGIVPWEFPRIYKLTVEPSCKLARIQRLVEENKNLKHLCSK
;
A
#
# COMPACT_ATOMS: atom_id res chain seq x y z
N MET A 1 -13.15 3.62 -1.58
CA MET A 1 -12.50 2.55 -2.39
C MET A 1 -13.46 1.49 -2.95
N ARG A 2 -14.15 0.68 -2.13
CA ARG A 2 -14.93 -0.49 -2.62
C ARG A 2 -16.02 -0.15 -3.64
N LEU A 3 -16.74 0.97 -3.45
CA LEU A 3 -17.73 1.46 -4.41
C LEU A 3 -17.10 1.81 -5.76
N HIS A 4 -15.97 2.53 -5.78
CA HIS A 4 -15.23 2.81 -7.02
C HIS A 4 -14.75 1.54 -7.71
N ILE A 5 -14.21 0.57 -6.95
CA ILE A 5 -13.83 -0.73 -7.50
C ILE A 5 -15.03 -1.42 -8.15
N LYS A 6 -16.17 -1.50 -7.45
CA LYS A 6 -17.39 -2.13 -7.97
C LYS A 6 -17.92 -1.42 -9.22
N HIS A 7 -17.90 -0.09 -9.25
CA HIS A 7 -18.30 0.69 -10.42
C HIS A 7 -17.37 0.38 -11.59
N CYS A 8 -16.06 0.45 -11.39
CA CYS A 8 -15.07 0.17 -12.42
C CYS A 8 -15.20 -1.26 -12.98
N ASP A 9 -15.57 -2.21 -12.12
CA ASP A 9 -15.81 -3.61 -12.47
C ASP A 9 -17.11 -3.83 -13.26
N LYS A 10 -18.19 -3.15 -12.86
CA LYS A 10 -19.53 -3.40 -13.41
C LYS A 10 -19.87 -2.53 -14.61
N GLU A 11 -19.58 -1.24 -14.53
CA GLU A 11 -19.99 -0.26 -15.54
C GLU A 11 -18.84 0.11 -16.47
N LEU A 12 -17.70 0.57 -15.93
CA LEU A 12 -16.64 1.15 -16.77
C LEU A 12 -15.78 0.09 -17.48
N LYS A 13 -15.72 -1.13 -16.95
CA LYS A 13 -14.85 -2.21 -17.43
C LYS A 13 -13.38 -1.79 -17.55
N LYS A 14 -12.90 -1.00 -16.58
CA LYS A 14 -11.55 -0.46 -16.53
C LYS A 14 -10.89 -0.74 -15.19
N PRO A 15 -9.57 -0.95 -15.13
CA PRO A 15 -8.85 -1.01 -13.86
C PRO A 15 -8.93 0.35 -13.13
N VAL A 16 -8.91 0.32 -11.80
CA VAL A 16 -8.81 1.50 -10.94
C VAL A 16 -7.59 1.40 -10.05
N MET A 17 -6.81 2.47 -10.01
CA MET A 17 -5.65 2.63 -9.15
C MET A 17 -5.91 3.77 -8.17
N PHE A 18 -5.50 3.58 -6.91
CA PHE A 18 -5.60 4.61 -5.88
C PHE A 18 -4.23 5.25 -5.72
N THR A 19 -3.98 6.29 -6.50
CA THR A 19 -2.63 6.87 -6.68
C THR A 19 -2.13 7.67 -5.49
N GLU A 20 -3.00 7.97 -4.52
CA GLU A 20 -2.62 8.67 -3.30
C GLU A 20 -3.47 8.14 -2.14
N TYR A 21 -2.80 7.77 -1.05
CA TYR A 21 -3.42 7.59 0.25
C TYR A 21 -2.41 7.84 1.36
N GLY A 22 -2.85 8.48 2.44
CA GLY A 22 -2.03 8.77 3.61
C GLY A 22 -2.94 9.06 4.81
N LEU A 23 -2.35 9.02 6.00
CA LEU A 23 -3.00 9.46 7.24
C LEU A 23 -2.04 10.43 7.93
N SER A 24 -2.45 11.68 8.10
CA SER A 24 -1.63 12.73 8.73
C SER A 24 -1.35 12.37 10.19
N ASP A 25 -0.09 12.50 10.59
CA ASP A 25 0.37 12.29 11.96
C ASP A 25 0.11 13.51 12.87
N GLN A 26 -0.27 14.65 12.29
CA GLN A 26 -0.64 15.88 13.01
C GLN A 26 -2.11 15.90 13.47
N ASN A 27 -2.87 14.85 13.20
CA ASN A 27 -4.23 14.73 13.70
C ASN A 27 -4.24 14.73 15.25
N ARG A 28 -5.16 15.51 15.84
CA ARG A 28 -5.20 15.82 17.29
C ARG A 28 -5.19 14.60 18.23
N ASP A 29 -5.61 13.44 17.74
CA ASP A 29 -5.67 12.16 18.47
C ASP A 29 -4.93 11.03 17.73
N TYR A 30 -3.92 11.37 16.92
CA TYR A 30 -3.17 10.40 16.15
C TYR A 30 -2.45 9.41 17.07
N GLN A 31 -2.62 8.13 16.77
CA GLN A 31 -1.84 7.05 17.34
C GLN A 31 -1.17 6.28 16.21
N PRO A 32 0.11 5.90 16.34
CA PRO A 32 0.80 5.11 15.29
C PRO A 32 0.03 3.84 14.88
N THR A 33 -0.70 3.23 15.82
CA THR A 33 -1.54 2.05 15.57
C THR A 33 -2.73 2.33 14.66
N GLN A 34 -3.29 3.55 14.67
CA GLN A 34 -4.34 3.97 13.74
C GLN A 34 -3.78 4.08 12.33
N GLY A 35 -2.57 4.64 12.18
CA GLY A 35 -1.80 4.63 10.94
C GLY A 35 -1.64 3.21 10.40
N GLU A 36 -1.07 2.31 11.20
CA GLU A 36 -0.89 0.92 10.78
C GLU A 36 -2.19 0.25 10.32
N LEU A 37 -3.29 0.46 11.07
CA LEU A 37 -4.61 -0.08 10.74
C LEU A 37 -5.16 0.50 9.44
N PHE A 38 -5.00 1.80 9.22
CA PHE A 38 -5.42 2.50 8.01
C PHE A 38 -4.72 1.92 6.77
N TYR A 39 -3.38 1.87 6.79
CA TYR A 39 -2.57 1.34 5.69
C TYR A 39 -2.91 -0.13 5.41
N ARG A 40 -3.01 -0.95 6.46
CA ARG A 40 -3.38 -2.37 6.34
C ARG A 40 -4.77 -2.55 5.74
N THR A 41 -5.72 -1.68 6.08
CA THR A 41 -7.09 -1.73 5.54
C THR A 41 -7.11 -1.47 4.05
N ILE A 42 -6.42 -0.41 3.60
CA ILE A 42 -6.32 -0.05 2.17
C ILE A 42 -5.67 -1.19 1.38
N LEU A 43 -4.50 -1.67 1.82
CA LEU A 43 -3.76 -2.72 1.14
C LEU A 43 -4.53 -4.05 1.11
N ASN A 44 -5.30 -4.36 2.16
CA ASN A 44 -6.19 -5.53 2.17
C ASN A 44 -7.35 -5.40 1.17
N ILE A 45 -7.92 -4.20 0.99
CA ILE A 45 -8.96 -3.95 -0.01
C ILE A 45 -8.39 -4.18 -1.42
N ILE A 46 -7.20 -3.64 -1.70
CA ILE A 46 -6.51 -3.83 -2.98
C ILE A 46 -6.20 -5.30 -3.22
N TYR A 47 -5.58 -6.00 -2.27
CA TYR A 47 -5.26 -7.42 -2.41
C TYR A 47 -6.50 -8.30 -2.67
N LYS A 48 -7.61 -8.03 -1.98
CA LYS A 48 -8.88 -8.73 -2.24
C LYS A 48 -9.40 -8.44 -3.65
N SER A 49 -9.29 -7.20 -4.10
CA SER A 49 -9.71 -6.82 -5.45
C SER A 49 -8.82 -7.43 -6.53
N ALA A 50 -7.50 -7.40 -6.39
CA ALA A 50 -6.56 -7.91 -7.39
C ALA A 50 -6.78 -9.38 -7.75
N LYS A 51 -7.45 -10.16 -6.88
CA LYS A 51 -7.81 -11.55 -7.18
C LYS A 51 -8.96 -11.69 -8.18
N LYS A 52 -9.97 -10.80 -8.12
CA LYS A 52 -11.28 -11.01 -8.78
C LYS A 52 -12.03 -9.72 -9.15
N GLY A 53 -11.38 -8.56 -9.18
CA GLY A 53 -12.04 -7.28 -9.45
C GLY A 53 -11.08 -6.20 -9.91
N SER A 54 -11.63 -5.03 -10.23
CA SER A 54 -10.93 -3.99 -10.99
C SER A 54 -9.92 -3.12 -10.21
N GLY A 55 -9.81 -3.26 -8.90
CA GLY A 55 -8.78 -2.60 -8.10
C GLY A 55 -7.37 -3.12 -8.43
N ALA A 56 -6.59 -2.32 -9.14
CA ALA A 56 -5.31 -2.67 -9.73
C ALA A 56 -4.10 -2.34 -8.83
N GLY A 57 -4.26 -1.44 -7.86
CA GLY A 57 -3.15 -1.03 -7.00
C GLY A 57 -3.46 0.19 -6.15
N ALA A 58 -2.52 0.54 -5.27
CA ALA A 58 -2.51 1.79 -4.52
C ALA A 58 -1.08 2.28 -4.29
N LEU A 59 -0.88 3.60 -4.17
CA LEU A 59 0.40 4.23 -3.88
C LEU A 59 0.30 5.06 -2.59
N VAL A 60 1.26 4.85 -1.68
CA VAL A 60 1.37 5.65 -0.45
C VAL A 60 1.76 7.07 -0.81
N TRP A 61 1.05 8.03 -0.22
CA TRP A 61 1.46 9.42 -0.11
C TRP A 61 2.00 9.67 1.30
N GLN A 62 3.29 9.89 1.50
CA GLN A 62 4.37 9.73 0.52
C GLN A 62 5.61 9.11 1.18
N TYR A 63 6.44 8.46 0.38
CA TYR A 63 7.70 7.92 0.90
C TYR A 63 8.82 8.93 0.81
N PHE A 64 9.53 9.09 1.91
CA PHE A 64 10.78 9.81 2.00
C PHE A 64 11.96 8.84 2.15
N VAL A 65 13.13 9.33 1.77
CA VAL A 65 14.41 8.73 2.17
C VAL A 65 14.84 9.29 3.52
N GLU A 66 15.77 8.61 4.17
CA GLU A 66 16.32 9.01 5.47
C GLU A 66 16.90 10.43 5.41
N GLY A 67 16.64 11.20 6.46
CA GLY A 67 17.11 12.58 6.57
C GLY A 67 16.39 13.59 5.67
N MET A 68 15.22 13.24 5.11
CA MET A 68 14.34 14.16 4.36
C MET A 68 12.97 14.35 5.04
N ALA A 69 12.81 13.91 6.29
CA ALA A 69 11.54 13.98 7.01
C ALA A 69 11.03 15.42 7.22
N GLU A 70 11.94 16.40 7.23
CA GLU A 70 11.61 17.83 7.35
C GLU A 70 10.84 18.40 6.16
N TYR A 71 10.84 17.72 5.01
CA TYR A 71 10.05 18.08 3.83
C TYR A 71 8.66 17.44 3.83
N SER A 72 8.32 16.69 4.89
CA SER A 72 7.02 16.05 5.03
C SER A 72 5.88 17.07 5.13
N ASP A 73 4.81 16.80 4.40
CA ASP A 73 3.55 17.52 4.42
C ASP A 73 2.54 16.88 5.38
N GLU A 74 3.01 16.38 6.53
CA GLU A 74 2.27 15.61 7.54
C GLU A 74 1.96 14.14 7.17
N PHE A 75 2.16 13.74 5.92
CA PHE A 75 1.88 12.38 5.44
C PHE A 75 3.14 11.56 5.13
N GLY A 76 4.30 12.20 5.18
CA GLY A 76 5.59 11.60 4.86
C GLY A 76 5.94 10.43 5.76
N ILE A 77 6.45 9.36 5.17
CA ILE A 77 6.95 8.20 5.89
C ILE A 77 8.31 7.80 5.35
N VAL A 78 9.26 7.55 6.25
CA VAL A 78 10.53 6.87 5.93
C VAL A 78 10.36 5.39 6.32
N PRO A 79 10.17 4.46 5.37
CA PRO A 79 9.73 3.10 5.70
C PRO A 79 10.68 2.32 6.62
N TRP A 80 11.99 2.54 6.50
CA TRP A 80 13.00 1.78 7.25
C TRP A 80 13.28 2.32 8.66
N GLU A 81 12.86 3.54 8.99
CA GLU A 81 12.93 4.06 10.37
C GLU A 81 11.95 3.33 11.30
N PHE A 82 10.89 2.73 10.75
CA PHE A 82 9.85 2.03 11.50
C PHE A 82 9.65 0.59 10.99
N PRO A 83 10.18 -0.44 11.68
CA PRO A 83 10.08 -1.84 11.22
C PRO A 83 8.67 -2.32 10.89
N ARG A 84 7.65 -1.78 11.59
CA ARG A 84 6.24 -2.12 11.38
C ARG A 84 5.70 -1.57 10.06
N ILE A 85 6.06 -0.33 9.70
CA ILE A 85 5.71 0.30 8.42
C ILE A 85 6.45 -0.38 7.27
N TYR A 86 7.73 -0.68 7.44
CA TYR A 86 8.49 -1.46 6.46
C TYR A 86 7.77 -2.78 6.13
N LYS A 87 7.37 -3.52 7.17
CA LYS A 87 6.61 -4.77 7.02
C LYS A 87 5.26 -4.55 6.33
N LEU A 88 4.54 -3.47 6.65
CA LEU A 88 3.28 -3.08 6.00
C LEU A 88 3.45 -2.75 4.52
N THR A 89 4.64 -2.36 4.08
CA THR A 89 4.93 -2.08 2.68
C THR A 89 5.30 -3.36 1.93
N VAL A 90 6.17 -4.18 2.52
CA VAL A 90 6.71 -5.39 1.87
C VAL A 90 5.69 -6.52 1.81
N GLU A 91 5.00 -6.85 2.91
CA GLU A 91 4.12 -8.02 2.93
C GLU A 91 2.97 -7.96 1.91
N PRO A 92 2.21 -6.85 1.78
CA PRO A 92 1.13 -6.77 0.81
C PRO A 92 1.65 -6.75 -0.63
N SER A 93 2.80 -6.09 -0.87
CA SER A 93 3.47 -6.09 -2.18
C SER A 93 3.86 -7.51 -2.60
N CYS A 94 4.44 -8.30 -1.69
CA CYS A 94 4.76 -9.70 -1.94
C CYS A 94 3.52 -10.57 -2.16
N LYS A 95 2.40 -10.29 -1.48
CA LYS A 95 1.12 -10.98 -1.73
C LYS A 95 0.58 -10.69 -3.13
N LEU A 96 0.67 -9.45 -3.60
CA LEU A 96 0.27 -9.06 -4.96
C LEU A 96 1.20 -9.66 -6.03
N ALA A 97 2.52 -9.61 -5.81
CA ALA A 97 3.50 -10.20 -6.73
C ALA A 97 3.29 -11.71 -6.90
N ARG A 98 2.89 -12.44 -5.85
CA ARG A 98 2.54 -13.87 -5.94
C ARG A 98 1.29 -14.13 -6.79
N ILE A 99 0.29 -13.26 -6.75
CA ILE A 99 -0.90 -13.37 -7.62
C ILE A 99 -0.48 -13.32 -9.09
N GLN A 100 0.52 -12.47 -9.40
CA GLN A 100 1.03 -12.27 -10.76
C GLN A 100 2.19 -13.21 -11.13
N ARG A 101 2.58 -14.16 -10.26
CA ARG A 101 3.74 -15.06 -10.43
C ARG A 101 5.11 -14.37 -10.56
N LEU A 102 5.19 -13.06 -10.33
CA LEU A 102 6.43 -12.27 -10.45
C LEU A 102 7.52 -12.69 -9.45
N VAL A 103 7.15 -13.28 -8.31
CA VAL A 103 8.11 -13.75 -7.30
C VAL A 103 8.97 -14.91 -7.82
N GLU A 104 8.44 -15.73 -8.72
CA GLU A 104 9.17 -16.87 -9.30
C GLU A 104 10.15 -16.41 -10.38
N GLU A 105 9.82 -15.32 -11.08
CA GLU A 105 10.55 -14.79 -12.23
C GLU A 105 11.70 -13.85 -11.84
N ASN A 106 11.68 -13.28 -10.62
CA ASN A 106 12.65 -12.28 -10.19
C ASN A 106 13.38 -12.70 -8.89
N LYS A 107 14.69 -12.93 -8.98
CA LYS A 107 15.54 -13.36 -7.85
C LYS A 107 15.51 -12.38 -6.66
N ASN A 108 15.47 -11.08 -6.93
CA ASN A 108 15.43 -10.05 -5.88
C ASN A 108 14.08 -10.07 -5.16
N LEU A 109 12.98 -10.18 -5.90
CA LEU A 109 11.64 -10.34 -5.30
C LEU A 109 11.53 -11.66 -4.53
N LYS A 110 12.10 -12.75 -5.05
CA LYS A 110 12.14 -14.04 -4.34
C LYS A 110 12.82 -13.92 -2.99
N HIS A 111 13.99 -13.27 -2.93
CA HIS A 111 14.72 -13.03 -1.69
C HIS A 111 13.98 -12.06 -0.74
N LEU A 112 13.40 -10.98 -1.28
CA LEU A 112 12.65 -10.01 -0.47
C LEU A 112 11.39 -10.66 0.15
N CYS A 113 10.68 -11.47 -0.62
CA CYS A 113 9.41 -12.09 -0.22
C CYS A 113 9.55 -13.43 0.50
N SER A 114 10.76 -13.97 0.64
CA SER A 114 11.05 -15.17 1.43
C SER A 114 11.31 -14.89 2.92
N LYS A 115 11.54 -13.62 3.26
CA LYS A 115 11.67 -13.13 4.64
C LYS A 115 10.29 -12.85 5.24
#